data_AF-A0AAD4ZE37-F1
#
_entry.id   AF-A0AAD4ZE37-F1
#
_cell.length_a   1.000
_cell.length_b   1.000
_cell.length_c   1.000
_cell.angle_alpha   90.00
_cell.angle_beta   90.00
_cell.angle_gamma   90.00
#
_symmetry.space_group_name_H-M   'P 1'
#
loop_
_entity.id
_entity.type
_entity.pdbx_description
1 polymer ?
#
loop_
_entity_poly.entity_id
_entity_poly.type
_entity_poly.pdbx_seq_one_letter_code
_entity_poly.pdbx_strand_id
1 'polypeptide(L)'
;MLNLVLFQILLEDGDIEEALNLLEQASSERNKLDTLLFNTILEEPVKRYLIRSKEQYGSRYEVIEWMHQEKVQPDPATCHFVFTAYANSGFHSTAMEALQVLSMRMICEEDGSFPEKAEFEDDFIFAEDTEAESRIVQLFKDSEEKLAVALLNLRWCAVLGFPISWSPNQSPWARRLSSNYTARKGAT
;
A
#
# COMPACT_ATOMS: atom_id res chain seq x y z
N MET A 1 6.19 -21.97 -10.15
CA MET A 1 5.66 -20.88 -11.01
C MET A 1 4.29 -20.59 -10.45
N LEU A 2 4.14 -19.49 -9.70
CA LEU A 2 2.84 -19.12 -9.16
C LEU A 2 1.88 -18.89 -10.32
N ASN A 3 0.71 -19.53 -10.29
CA ASN A 3 -0.23 -19.40 -11.38
C ASN A 3 -1.08 -18.15 -11.13
N LEU A 4 -0.59 -16.97 -11.55
CA LEU A 4 -1.32 -15.70 -11.51
C LEU A 4 -2.75 -15.83 -12.06
N VAL A 5 -2.93 -16.71 -13.05
CA VAL A 5 -4.24 -17.03 -13.64
C VAL A 5 -5.19 -17.68 -12.62
N LEU A 6 -4.69 -18.54 -11.72
CA LEU A 6 -5.53 -19.16 -10.68
C LEU A 6 -6.00 -18.12 -9.66
N PHE A 7 -5.13 -17.17 -9.28
CA PHE A 7 -5.53 -16.04 -8.43
C PHE A 7 -6.61 -15.20 -9.10
N GLN A 8 -6.43 -14.86 -10.39
CA GLN A 8 -7.41 -14.09 -11.15
C GLN A 8 -8.77 -14.79 -11.20
N ILE A 9 -8.79 -16.10 -11.45
CA ILE A 9 -10.04 -16.88 -11.47
C ILE A 9 -10.76 -16.83 -10.11
N LEU A 10 -10.04 -17.07 -8.99
CA LEU A 10 -10.65 -17.05 -7.65
C LEU A 10 -11.17 -15.65 -7.28
N LEU A 11 -10.43 -14.61 -7.66
CA LEU A 11 -10.83 -13.22 -7.43
C LEU A 11 -12.05 -12.85 -8.28
N GLU A 12 -12.14 -13.33 -9.53
CA GLU A 12 -13.32 -13.16 -10.39
C GLU A 12 -14.57 -13.85 -9.83
N ASP A 13 -14.39 -15.00 -9.16
CA ASP A 13 -15.46 -15.74 -8.49
C ASP A 13 -15.85 -15.15 -7.11
N GLY A 14 -15.12 -14.12 -6.65
CA GLY A 14 -15.35 -13.44 -5.37
C GLY A 14 -14.86 -14.21 -4.13
N ASP A 15 -14.05 -15.26 -4.33
CA ASP A 15 -13.50 -16.08 -3.25
C ASP A 15 -12.14 -15.55 -2.78
N ILE A 16 -12.20 -14.43 -2.08
CA ILE A 16 -10.99 -13.76 -1.56
C ILE A 16 -10.26 -14.61 -0.50
N GLU A 17 -10.98 -15.41 0.28
CA GLU A 17 -10.35 -16.24 1.30
C GLU A 17 -9.53 -17.37 0.67
N GLU A 18 -10.04 -18.00 -0.39
CA GLU A 18 -9.27 -19.00 -1.12
C GLU A 18 -8.06 -18.39 -1.84
N ALA A 19 -8.21 -17.18 -2.40
CA ALA A 19 -7.07 -16.45 -2.96
C ALA A 19 -5.99 -16.17 -1.88
N LEU A 20 -6.40 -15.80 -0.65
CA LEU A 20 -5.46 -15.59 0.46
C LEU A 20 -4.83 -16.90 0.95
N ASN A 21 -5.55 -18.02 0.92
CA ASN A 21 -4.99 -19.35 1.22
C ASN A 21 -3.93 -19.76 0.20
N LEU A 22 -4.15 -19.48 -1.10
CA LEU A 22 -3.13 -19.71 -2.12
C LEU A 22 -1.90 -18.81 -1.93
N LEU A 23 -2.10 -17.56 -1.48
CA LEU A 23 -0.98 -16.67 -1.14
C LEU A 23 -0.17 -17.23 0.04
N GLU A 24 -0.86 -17.84 1.01
CA GLU A 24 -0.23 -18.54 2.13
C GLU A 24 0.65 -19.68 1.68
N GLN A 25 0.06 -20.56 0.88
CA GLN A 25 0.77 -21.70 0.34
C GLN A 25 1.98 -21.24 -0.47
N ALA A 26 1.79 -20.26 -1.35
CA ALA A 26 2.84 -19.66 -2.17
C ALA A 26 4.03 -19.15 -1.35
N SER A 27 3.76 -18.39 -0.29
CA SER A 27 4.75 -17.89 0.66
C SER A 27 5.48 -19.04 1.37
N SER A 28 4.75 -20.05 1.87
CA SER A 28 5.33 -21.20 2.59
C SER A 28 6.25 -22.06 1.70
N GLU A 29 5.95 -22.15 0.41
CA GLU A 29 6.76 -22.83 -0.61
C GLU A 29 8.01 -22.02 -1.00
N ARG A 30 8.24 -20.86 -0.37
CA ARG A 30 9.33 -19.91 -0.66
C ARG A 30 9.34 -19.45 -2.12
N ASN A 31 8.17 -19.39 -2.74
CA ASN A 31 8.06 -18.75 -4.04
C ASN A 31 8.34 -17.25 -3.87
N LYS A 32 9.09 -16.66 -4.80
CA LYS A 32 9.29 -15.21 -4.82
C LYS A 32 7.94 -14.55 -5.16
N LEU A 33 7.33 -13.93 -4.17
CA LEU A 33 6.15 -13.09 -4.36
C LEU A 33 6.60 -11.73 -4.92
N ASP A 34 5.79 -11.14 -5.78
CA ASP A 34 6.09 -9.85 -6.40
C ASP A 34 4.91 -8.88 -6.29
N THR A 35 5.18 -7.61 -6.57
CA THR A 35 4.20 -6.53 -6.48
C THR A 35 2.99 -6.77 -7.38
N LEU A 36 3.16 -7.43 -8.54
CA LEU A 36 2.07 -7.72 -9.48
C LEU A 36 1.04 -8.66 -8.86
N LEU A 37 1.48 -9.71 -8.18
CA LEU A 37 0.59 -10.63 -7.48
C LEU A 37 -0.24 -9.91 -6.41
N PHE A 38 0.41 -9.12 -5.55
CA PHE A 38 -0.27 -8.35 -4.51
C PHE A 38 -1.26 -7.35 -5.12
N ASN A 39 -0.84 -6.63 -6.16
CA ASN A 39 -1.68 -5.67 -6.86
C ASN A 39 -2.88 -6.34 -7.54
N THR A 40 -2.76 -7.57 -8.02
CA THR A 40 -3.91 -8.31 -8.59
C THR A 40 -5.00 -8.55 -7.55
N ILE A 41 -4.61 -8.89 -6.31
CA ILE A 41 -5.56 -9.05 -5.18
C ILE A 41 -6.17 -7.70 -4.78
N LEU A 42 -5.39 -6.61 -4.87
CA LEU A 42 -5.83 -5.25 -4.52
C LEU A 42 -6.66 -4.54 -5.61
N GLU A 43 -6.49 -4.92 -6.87
CA GLU A 43 -7.15 -4.31 -8.02
C GLU A 43 -8.62 -4.71 -8.12
N GLU A 44 -8.95 -5.97 -7.81
CA GLU A 44 -10.30 -6.55 -7.98
C GLU A 44 -11.37 -5.53 -7.60
N PRO A 45 -12.10 -4.97 -8.57
CA PRO A 45 -13.07 -3.93 -8.30
C PRO A 45 -14.18 -4.62 -7.54
N VAL A 46 -14.45 -4.22 -6.28
CA VAL A 46 -15.56 -4.76 -5.48
C VAL A 46 -16.83 -4.76 -6.34
N LYS A 47 -17.08 -5.86 -7.06
CA LYS A 47 -18.16 -5.95 -8.03
C LYS A 47 -19.38 -6.30 -7.21
N ARG A 48 -20.17 -5.25 -6.96
CA ARG A 48 -21.59 -5.26 -6.58
C ARG A 48 -22.05 -6.53 -5.85
N TYR A 49 -22.24 -6.42 -4.55
CA TYR A 49 -23.54 -6.53 -3.89
C TYR A 49 -23.26 -6.21 -2.43
N LEU A 50 -23.77 -5.08 -1.94
CA LEU A 50 -23.88 -4.76 -0.51
C LEU A 50 -22.75 -5.32 0.36
N ILE A 51 -21.66 -4.55 0.55
CA ILE A 51 -20.73 -4.91 1.62
C ILE A 51 -21.48 -4.81 2.94
N ARG A 52 -21.92 -5.99 3.40
CA ARG A 52 -22.53 -6.25 4.68
C ARG A 52 -21.38 -6.43 5.65
N SER A 53 -21.15 -5.41 6.46
CA SER A 53 -20.20 -5.35 7.60
C SER A 53 -18.78 -4.88 7.28
N LYS A 54 -18.18 -4.22 8.28
CA LYS A 54 -16.80 -3.71 8.31
C LYS A 54 -15.75 -4.84 8.26
N GLU A 55 -16.15 -6.08 8.51
CA GLU A 55 -15.22 -7.23 8.62
C GLU A 55 -14.67 -7.65 7.27
N GLN A 56 -15.46 -7.55 6.20
CA GLN A 56 -15.07 -8.03 4.86
C GLN A 56 -14.02 -7.14 4.16
N TYR A 57 -13.95 -5.86 4.52
CA TYR A 57 -12.84 -4.99 4.10
C TYR A 57 -11.54 -5.32 4.86
N GLY A 58 -11.64 -5.91 6.05
CA GLY A 58 -10.49 -6.18 6.92
C GLY A 58 -9.50 -7.15 6.29
N SER A 59 -9.98 -8.30 5.79
CA SER A 59 -9.12 -9.38 5.28
C SER A 59 -8.39 -9.01 3.99
N ARG A 60 -9.01 -8.22 3.10
CA ARG A 60 -8.36 -7.79 1.86
C ARG A 60 -7.12 -6.96 2.11
N TYR A 61 -7.17 -6.00 3.03
CA TYR A 61 -6.04 -5.11 3.27
C TYR A 61 -4.96 -5.74 4.17
N GLU A 62 -5.20 -6.92 4.75
CA GLU A 62 -4.13 -7.74 5.36
C GLU A 62 -3.05 -8.12 4.35
N VAL A 63 -3.41 -8.19 3.06
CA VAL A 63 -2.45 -8.43 1.98
C VAL A 63 -1.34 -7.37 1.92
N ILE A 64 -1.60 -6.14 2.39
CA ILE A 64 -0.60 -5.07 2.47
C ILE A 64 0.41 -5.33 3.59
N GLU A 65 -0.07 -5.85 4.72
CA GLU A 65 0.85 -6.23 5.79
C GLU A 65 1.66 -7.46 5.37
N TRP A 66 1.05 -8.40 4.67
CA TRP A 66 1.77 -9.53 4.10
C TRP A 66 2.87 -9.07 3.12
N MET A 67 2.53 -8.17 2.19
CA MET A 67 3.47 -7.54 1.28
C MET A 67 4.67 -6.94 2.04
N HIS A 68 4.42 -6.28 3.17
CA HIS A 68 5.45 -5.74 4.04
C HIS A 68 6.31 -6.82 4.70
N GLN A 69 5.71 -7.88 5.24
CA GLN A 69 6.43 -9.00 5.87
C GLN A 69 7.31 -9.77 4.89
N GLU A 70 6.90 -9.84 3.62
CA GLU A 70 7.66 -10.46 2.52
C GLU A 70 8.70 -9.50 1.91
N LYS A 71 8.85 -8.30 2.48
CA LYS A 71 9.76 -7.24 2.01
C LYS A 71 9.52 -6.84 0.55
N VAL A 72 8.28 -6.91 0.10
CA VAL A 72 7.88 -6.41 -1.22
C VAL A 72 7.48 -4.95 -1.07
N GLN A 73 8.15 -4.05 -1.79
CA GLN A 73 7.80 -2.62 -1.76
C GLN A 73 6.52 -2.36 -2.54
N PRO A 74 5.58 -1.55 -1.99
CA PRO A 74 4.45 -1.04 -2.75
C PRO A 74 4.92 -0.23 -3.96
N ASP A 75 4.07 -0.13 -4.97
CA ASP A 75 4.28 0.72 -6.14
C ASP A 75 3.13 1.76 -6.27
N PRO A 76 3.18 2.65 -7.28
CA PRO A 76 2.11 3.62 -7.53
C PRO A 76 0.72 2.98 -7.65
N ALA A 77 0.61 1.79 -8.26
CA ALA A 77 -0.65 1.08 -8.39
C ALA A 77 -1.15 0.56 -7.02
N THR A 78 -0.27 0.03 -6.17
CA THR A 78 -0.61 -0.35 -4.78
C THR A 78 -1.23 0.83 -4.03
N CYS A 79 -0.62 2.02 -4.13
CA CYS A 79 -1.15 3.24 -3.51
C CYS A 79 -2.52 3.60 -4.07
N HIS A 80 -2.67 3.60 -5.38
CA HIS A 80 -3.91 3.93 -6.07
C HIS A 80 -5.07 3.01 -5.63
N PHE A 81 -4.86 1.69 -5.62
CA PHE A 81 -5.89 0.72 -5.26
C PHE A 81 -6.35 0.88 -3.82
N VAL A 82 -5.42 0.98 -2.86
CA VAL A 82 -5.75 1.11 -1.44
C VAL A 82 -6.42 2.45 -1.14
N PHE A 83 -5.87 3.55 -1.66
CA PHE A 83 -6.44 4.88 -1.46
C PHE A 83 -7.86 4.96 -2.00
N THR A 84 -8.05 4.57 -3.26
CA THR A 84 -9.36 4.64 -3.94
C THR A 84 -10.40 3.78 -3.24
N ALA A 85 -10.01 2.59 -2.75
CA ALA A 85 -10.95 1.72 -2.08
C ALA A 85 -11.42 2.28 -0.72
N TYR A 86 -10.52 2.83 0.10
CA TYR A 86 -10.93 3.53 1.33
C TYR A 86 -11.72 4.80 1.05
N ALA A 87 -11.31 5.60 0.07
CA ALA A 87 -11.96 6.85 -0.30
C ALA A 87 -13.40 6.61 -0.81
N ASN A 88 -13.59 5.64 -1.71
CA ASN A 88 -14.90 5.26 -2.24
C ASN A 88 -15.82 4.64 -1.18
N SER A 89 -15.24 4.09 -0.10
CA SER A 89 -15.97 3.56 1.05
C SER A 89 -16.28 4.63 2.12
N GLY A 90 -15.90 5.89 1.89
CA GLY A 90 -16.12 7.01 2.82
C GLY A 90 -15.13 7.08 3.98
N PHE A 91 -14.09 6.24 4.01
CA PHE A 91 -13.07 6.23 5.07
C PHE A 91 -11.90 7.18 4.74
N HIS A 92 -12.18 8.47 4.48
CA HIS A 92 -11.20 9.43 3.96
C HIS A 92 -9.95 9.59 4.84
N SER A 93 -10.09 9.68 6.17
CA SER A 93 -8.92 9.77 7.07
C SER A 93 -8.04 8.52 6.99
N THR A 94 -8.65 7.34 6.86
CA THR A 94 -7.92 6.08 6.68
C THR A 94 -7.28 6.00 5.30
N ALA A 95 -7.93 6.53 4.26
CA ALA A 95 -7.34 6.62 2.93
C ALA A 95 -6.05 7.47 2.94
N MET A 96 -6.08 8.62 3.60
CA MET A 96 -4.91 9.50 3.73
C MET A 96 -3.79 8.86 4.55
N GLU A 97 -4.14 8.23 5.67
CA GLU A 97 -3.17 7.50 6.51
C GLU A 97 -2.52 6.34 5.74
N ALA A 98 -3.31 5.55 4.99
CA ALA A 98 -2.81 4.47 4.15
C ALA A 98 -1.89 5.00 3.04
N LEU A 99 -2.29 6.09 2.38
CA LEU A 99 -1.50 6.72 1.31
C LEU A 99 -0.13 7.17 1.82
N GLN A 100 -0.07 7.79 3.00
CA GLN A 100 1.18 8.18 3.64
C GLN A 100 2.06 6.97 3.96
N VAL A 101 1.50 5.93 4.58
CA VAL A 101 2.26 4.73 4.97
C VAL A 101 2.81 4.01 3.74
N LEU A 102 1.99 3.84 2.71
CA LEU A 102 2.41 3.17 1.47
C LEU A 102 3.44 4.00 0.70
N SER A 103 3.30 5.32 0.65
CA SER A 103 4.29 6.21 0.03
C SER A 103 5.63 6.14 0.74
N MET A 104 5.63 6.10 2.08
CA MET A 104 6.85 5.88 2.86
C MET A 104 7.46 4.49 2.59
N ARG A 105 6.65 3.43 2.58
CA ARG A 105 7.12 2.06 2.28
C ARG A 105 7.63 1.90 0.84
N MET A 106 7.20 2.76 -0.09
CA MET A 106 7.64 2.75 -1.49
C MET A 106 9.07 3.27 -1.66
N ILE A 107 9.51 4.18 -0.79
CA ILE A 107 10.81 4.85 -0.85
C ILE A 107 11.75 4.48 0.30
N CYS A 108 11.34 3.59 1.21
CA CYS A 108 12.22 3.08 2.24
C CYS A 108 13.14 2.00 1.68
N GLU A 109 14.37 1.93 2.16
CA GLU A 109 15.30 0.86 1.83
C GLU A 109 14.85 -0.49 2.41
N GLU A 110 15.50 -1.58 2.01
CA GLU A 110 15.16 -2.94 2.46
C GLU A 110 15.28 -3.12 3.99
N ASP A 111 16.12 -2.32 4.65
CA ASP A 111 16.28 -2.28 6.11
C ASP A 111 15.28 -1.36 6.80
N GLY A 112 14.39 -0.71 6.04
CA GLY A 112 13.41 0.26 6.52
C GLY A 112 13.98 1.65 6.78
N SER A 113 15.24 1.90 6.40
CA SER A 113 15.85 3.23 6.47
C SER A 113 15.37 4.12 5.33
N PHE A 114 15.68 5.42 5.44
CA PHE A 114 15.37 6.40 4.41
C PHE A 114 16.64 7.23 4.20
N PRO A 115 17.20 7.25 2.98
CA PRO A 115 18.53 7.82 2.75
C PRO A 115 18.57 9.35 2.93
N GLU A 116 17.46 10.06 2.67
CA GLU A 116 17.48 11.52 2.45
C GLU A 116 16.29 12.25 3.09
N LYS A 117 15.92 11.89 4.34
CA LYS A 117 14.72 12.44 5.01
C LYS A 117 14.63 13.97 5.00
N ALA A 118 15.72 14.65 5.35
CA ALA A 118 15.75 16.11 5.45
C ALA A 118 15.56 16.79 4.09
N GLU A 119 16.21 16.26 3.05
CA GLU A 119 16.05 16.75 1.68
C GLU A 119 14.61 16.53 1.18
N PHE A 120 14.03 15.37 1.43
CA PHE A 120 12.63 15.08 1.11
C PHE A 120 11.67 16.05 1.81
N GLU A 121 11.91 16.35 3.08
CA GLU A 121 11.10 17.30 3.86
C GLU A 121 11.22 18.72 3.32
N ASP A 122 12.43 19.24 3.21
CA ASP A 122 12.70 20.65 2.93
C ASP A 122 12.44 21.01 1.46
N ASP A 123 12.87 20.16 0.52
CA ASP A 123 12.84 20.49 -0.91
C ASP A 123 11.54 20.08 -1.60
N PHE A 124 10.77 19.15 -1.01
CA PHE A 124 9.60 18.56 -1.67
C PHE A 124 8.33 18.57 -0.83
N ILE A 125 8.33 17.97 0.37
CA ILE A 125 7.11 17.70 1.13
C ILE A 125 6.56 18.98 1.78
N PHE A 126 7.42 19.74 2.46
CA PHE A 126 7.05 20.96 3.18
C PHE A 126 7.47 22.25 2.49
N ALA A 127 8.10 22.14 1.31
CA ALA A 127 8.46 23.28 0.48
C ALA A 127 7.25 24.20 0.22
N GLU A 128 7.32 25.44 0.69
CA GLU A 128 6.24 26.43 0.56
C GLU A 128 6.21 27.09 -0.83
N ASP A 129 7.26 26.93 -1.63
CA ASP A 129 7.37 27.54 -2.94
C ASP A 129 6.48 26.84 -3.99
N THR A 130 6.16 27.58 -5.06
CA THR A 130 5.32 27.09 -6.16
C THR A 130 6.04 26.13 -7.10
N GLU A 131 7.35 25.94 -6.95
CA GLU A 131 8.16 25.10 -7.82
C GLU A 131 8.36 23.68 -7.28
N ALA A 132 7.97 23.40 -6.03
CA ALA A 132 8.09 22.08 -5.41
C ALA A 132 7.49 20.95 -6.27
N GLU A 133 6.27 21.14 -6.79
CA GLU A 133 5.66 20.15 -7.69
C GLU A 133 6.43 20.02 -9.01
N SER A 134 7.01 21.11 -9.52
CA SER A 134 7.84 21.06 -10.73
C SER A 134 9.14 20.27 -10.51
N ARG A 135 9.75 20.38 -9.31
CA ARG A 135 10.90 19.54 -8.91
C ARG A 135 10.51 18.06 -8.85
N ILE A 136 9.35 17.74 -8.28
CA ILE A 136 8.83 16.35 -8.27
C ILE A 136 8.57 15.85 -9.69
N VAL A 137 7.98 16.68 -10.57
CA VAL A 137 7.73 16.30 -11.97
C VAL A 137 9.02 15.98 -12.73
N GLN A 138 10.13 16.64 -12.37
CA GLN A 138 11.43 16.39 -12.99
C GLN A 138 11.93 14.97 -12.70
N LEU A 139 11.67 14.41 -11.51
CA LEU A 139 12.06 13.03 -11.15
C LEU A 139 11.45 11.96 -12.06
N PHE A 140 10.25 12.20 -12.61
CA PHE A 140 9.68 11.28 -13.61
C PHE A 140 10.53 11.21 -14.88
N LYS A 141 11.16 12.31 -15.29
CA LYS A 141 12.05 12.33 -16.47
C LYS A 141 13.35 11.59 -16.21
N ASP A 142 13.78 11.56 -14.96
CA ASP A 142 14.99 10.88 -14.51
C ASP A 142 14.73 9.39 -14.21
N SER A 143 13.55 8.88 -14.60
CA SER A 143 13.11 7.49 -14.39
C SER A 143 12.94 7.09 -12.92
N GLU A 144 12.74 8.07 -12.04
CA GLU A 144 12.52 7.87 -10.60
C GLU A 144 11.03 7.91 -10.26
N GLU A 145 10.20 7.19 -11.03
CA GLU A 145 8.73 7.24 -10.93
C GLU A 145 8.22 6.95 -9.51
N LYS A 146 8.78 5.92 -8.84
CA LYS A 146 8.41 5.57 -7.47
C LYS A 146 8.66 6.71 -6.48
N LEU A 147 9.84 7.34 -6.57
CA LEU A 147 10.19 8.47 -5.72
C LEU A 147 9.27 9.66 -6.01
N ALA A 148 9.07 9.99 -7.28
CA ALA A 148 8.23 11.10 -7.70
C ALA A 148 6.79 10.95 -7.19
N VAL A 149 6.18 9.77 -7.37
CA VAL A 149 4.81 9.48 -6.89
C VAL A 149 4.74 9.54 -5.37
N ALA A 150 5.70 8.95 -4.66
CA ALA A 150 5.71 8.96 -3.21
C ALA A 150 5.83 10.39 -2.64
N LEU A 151 6.73 11.21 -3.18
CA LEU A 151 6.89 12.60 -2.76
C LEU A 151 5.64 13.44 -3.05
N LEU A 152 5.00 13.23 -4.21
CA LEU A 152 3.75 13.92 -4.54
C LEU A 152 2.63 13.56 -3.55
N ASN A 153 2.47 12.27 -3.25
CA ASN A 153 1.49 11.79 -2.29
C ASN A 153 1.74 12.35 -0.88
N LEU A 154 2.99 12.32 -0.41
CA LEU A 154 3.38 12.84 0.90
C LEU A 154 3.15 14.36 0.98
N ARG A 155 3.48 15.10 -0.08
CA ARG A 155 3.18 16.54 -0.17
C ARG A 155 1.68 16.80 -0.09
N TRP A 156 0.84 16.06 -0.83
CA TRP A 156 -0.61 16.22 -0.75
C TRP A 156 -1.17 15.90 0.64
N CYS A 157 -0.65 14.87 1.32
CA CYS A 157 -0.97 14.62 2.72
C CYS A 157 -0.65 15.84 3.59
N ALA A 158 0.57 16.40 3.47
CA ALA A 158 1.00 17.56 4.24
C ALA A 158 0.13 18.81 3.96
N VAL A 159 -0.13 19.12 2.68
CA VAL A 159 -0.96 20.26 2.25
C VAL A 159 -2.39 20.15 2.79
N LEU A 160 -2.94 18.93 2.88
CA LEU A 160 -4.26 18.67 3.46
C LEU A 160 -4.25 18.62 5.00
N GLY A 161 -3.12 18.90 5.64
CA GLY A 161 -2.98 18.97 7.10
C GLY A 161 -2.76 17.62 7.78
N PHE A 162 -2.43 16.56 7.03
CA PHE A 162 -2.07 15.27 7.62
C PHE A 162 -0.58 15.27 7.99
N PRO A 163 -0.24 14.97 9.26
CA PRO A 163 1.15 15.03 9.72
C PRO A 163 1.99 13.92 9.10
N ILE A 164 3.13 14.29 8.51
CA ILE A 164 4.08 13.33 7.96
C ILE A 164 4.92 12.71 9.08
N SER A 165 5.13 11.40 8.98
CA SER A 165 5.87 10.60 9.95
C SER A 165 6.75 9.61 9.22
N TRP A 166 8.05 9.66 9.50
CA TRP A 166 9.06 8.70 9.03
C TRP A 166 9.09 7.39 9.84
N SER A 167 7.98 7.05 10.48
CA SER A 167 7.78 5.80 11.22
C SER A 167 6.48 5.13 10.76
N PRO A 168 6.38 4.72 9.48
CA PRO A 168 5.13 4.24 8.87
C PRO A 168 4.47 3.11 9.67
N ASN A 169 5.27 2.23 10.26
CA ASN A 169 4.79 1.08 11.05
C ASN A 169 4.17 1.48 12.42
N GLN A 170 4.35 2.72 12.86
CA GLN A 170 3.74 3.23 14.09
C GLN A 170 2.37 3.88 13.86
N SER A 171 1.96 4.07 12.60
CA SER A 171 0.63 4.60 12.27
C SER A 171 -0.47 3.68 12.83
N PRO A 172 -1.57 4.23 13.37
CA PRO A 172 -2.77 3.46 13.72
C PRO A 172 -3.22 2.46 12.64
N TRP A 173 -3.15 2.85 11.37
CA TRP A 173 -3.48 2.00 10.23
C TRP A 173 -2.55 0.79 10.12
N ALA A 174 -1.23 1.00 10.11
CA ALA A 174 -0.27 -0.10 10.02
C ALA A 174 -0.35 -1.03 11.24
N ARG A 175 -0.51 -0.49 12.45
CA ARG A 175 -0.68 -1.30 13.67
C ARG A 175 -1.93 -2.18 13.63
N ARG A 176 -3.03 -1.65 13.09
CA ARG A 176 -4.27 -2.42 12.91
C ARG A 176 -4.06 -3.56 11.91
N LEU A 177 -3.43 -3.30 10.77
CA LEU A 177 -3.12 -4.34 9.79
C LEU A 177 -2.19 -5.43 10.37
N SER A 178 -1.14 -5.02 11.09
CA SER A 178 -0.21 -5.94 11.77
C SER A 178 -0.91 -6.84 12.80
N SER A 179 -1.84 -6.26 13.57
CA SER A 179 -2.63 -7.02 14.56
C SER A 179 -3.54 -8.04 13.88
N ASN A 180 -4.23 -7.64 12.81
CA ASN A 180 -5.10 -8.52 12.04
C ASN A 180 -4.33 -9.66 11.36
N TYR A 181 -3.21 -9.34 10.72
CA TYR A 181 -2.32 -10.32 10.10
C TYR A 181 -1.82 -11.36 11.12
N THR A 182 -1.41 -10.91 12.31
CA THR A 182 -0.98 -11.80 13.40
C THR A 182 -2.11 -12.70 13.89
N ALA A 183 -3.33 -12.15 14.02
CA ALA A 183 -4.50 -12.93 14.39
C ALA A 183 -4.82 -14.03 13.34
N ARG A 184 -4.71 -13.71 12.04
CA ARG A 184 -4.87 -14.69 10.95
C ARG A 184 -3.83 -15.81 11.03
N LYS A 185 -2.54 -15.45 11.13
CA LYS A 185 -1.43 -16.42 11.23
C LYS A 185 -1.47 -17.29 12.49
N GLY A 186 -2.09 -16.81 13.57
CA GLY A 186 -2.28 -17.57 14.80
C GLY A 186 -3.49 -18.50 14.81
N ALA A 187 -4.41 -18.34 13.85
CA ALA A 187 -5.64 -19.14 13.75
C ALA A 187 -5.48 -20.38 12.85
N THR A 188 -4.42 -20.43 12.04
CA THR A 188 -3.99 -21.55 11.18
C THR A 188 -3.03 -22.48 11.92
#